data_AF-A0A2D0IKC9-F1
#
_entry.id   AF-A0A2D0IKC9-F1
#
_cell.length_a   1.000
_cell.length_b   1.000
_cell.length_c   1.000
_cell.angle_alpha   90.00
_cell.angle_beta   90.00
_cell.angle_gamma   90.00
#
_symmetry.space_group_name_H-M   'P 1'
#
loop_
_entity.id
_entity.type
_entity.pdbx_description
1 polymer ?
#
loop_
_entity_poly.entity_id
_entity_poly.type
_entity_poly.pdbx_seq_one_letter_code
_entity_poly.pdbx_strand_id
1 'polypeptide(L)'
;MSKHHTEIVGYVEALKSLDAGQYDRDLLLGFDLVLAVSHGWKAGFYAPSNEQRLMLWRWIVSASFVQEQIDRNGTREVDNGQGGTDTTAIYVNGTAAITVYPLAERLMLANHVEGIAFEQFGSEEGADMAVRMYMDFVNSQPESGNWLSKKGREGLSILHDELIKAVESGEFNTMPVIH
;
A
#
# COMPACT_ATOMS: atom_id res chain seq x y z
N MET A 1 -8.34 -9.04 -34.53
CA MET A 1 -8.04 -10.09 -33.54
C MET A 1 -6.83 -9.65 -32.74
N SER A 2 -7.03 -9.15 -31.52
CA SER A 2 -5.92 -8.76 -30.65
C SER A 2 -5.32 -10.04 -30.04
N LYS A 3 -4.01 -10.22 -30.20
CA LYS A 3 -3.28 -11.30 -29.51
C LYS A 3 -3.22 -10.93 -28.02
N HIS A 4 -3.99 -11.60 -27.19
CA HIS A 4 -3.71 -11.62 -25.76
C HIS A 4 -2.38 -12.35 -25.56
N HIS A 5 -1.34 -11.60 -25.22
CA HIS A 5 -0.08 -12.17 -24.77
C HIS A 5 -0.27 -12.55 -23.31
N THR A 6 -0.60 -13.82 -23.05
CA THR A 6 -0.59 -14.36 -21.69
C THR A 6 0.86 -14.61 -21.32
N GLU A 7 1.50 -13.63 -20.69
CA GLU A 7 2.81 -13.82 -20.10
C GLU A 7 2.63 -14.64 -18.81
N ILE A 8 3.30 -15.79 -18.73
CA ILE A 8 3.30 -16.62 -17.53
C ILE A 8 4.36 -16.03 -16.59
N VAL A 9 3.92 -15.39 -15.52
CA VAL A 9 4.80 -14.81 -14.49
C VAL A 9 4.90 -15.76 -13.30
N GLY A 10 6.11 -15.98 -12.79
CA GLY A 10 6.32 -16.76 -11.57
C GLY A 10 5.81 -16.04 -10.32
N TYR A 11 5.47 -16.77 -9.25
CA TYR A 11 4.94 -16.15 -8.02
C TYR A 11 5.90 -15.12 -7.40
N VAL A 12 7.21 -15.36 -7.48
CA VAL A 12 8.22 -14.44 -6.95
C VAL A 12 8.30 -13.17 -7.80
N GLU A 13 8.30 -13.30 -9.12
CA GLU A 13 8.26 -12.18 -10.05
C GLU A 13 6.97 -11.37 -9.90
N ALA A 14 5.84 -12.03 -9.69
CA ALA A 14 4.56 -11.39 -9.40
C ALA A 14 4.64 -10.51 -8.15
N LEU A 15 5.19 -11.02 -7.04
CA LEU A 15 5.38 -10.22 -5.82
C LEU A 15 6.32 -9.03 -6.04
N LYS A 16 7.44 -9.24 -6.74
CA LYS A 16 8.38 -8.15 -7.06
C LYS A 16 7.71 -7.08 -7.92
N SER A 17 6.84 -7.47 -8.85
CA SER A 17 6.10 -6.52 -9.69
C SER A 17 5.09 -5.69 -8.91
N LEU A 18 4.41 -6.28 -7.91
CA LEU A 18 3.55 -5.56 -6.98
C LEU A 18 4.37 -4.54 -6.18
N ASP A 19 5.45 -4.99 -5.54
CA ASP A 19 6.29 -4.14 -4.68
C ASP A 19 6.96 -3.00 -5.46
N ALA A 20 7.39 -3.27 -6.69
CA ALA A 20 7.93 -2.27 -7.62
C ALA A 20 6.88 -1.27 -8.14
N GLY A 21 5.60 -1.43 -7.78
CA GLY A 21 4.53 -0.50 -8.13
C GLY A 21 4.03 -0.61 -9.57
N GLN A 22 4.27 -1.74 -10.25
CA GLN A 22 3.82 -1.92 -11.64
C GLN A 22 2.29 -1.89 -11.79
N TYR A 23 1.55 -2.08 -10.68
CA TYR A 23 0.09 -2.09 -10.62
C TYR A 23 -0.48 -0.86 -9.89
N ASP A 24 0.34 0.14 -9.55
CA ASP A 24 -0.14 1.30 -8.77
C ASP A 24 -1.14 2.18 -9.54
N ARG A 25 -1.16 2.07 -10.88
CA ARG A 25 -2.11 2.75 -11.76
C ARG A 25 -3.38 1.94 -12.04
N ASP A 26 -3.34 0.64 -11.76
CA ASP A 26 -4.47 -0.28 -11.95
C ASP A 26 -4.52 -1.24 -10.75
N LEU A 27 -5.06 -0.73 -9.64
CA LEU A 27 -5.14 -1.47 -8.38
C LEU A 27 -5.98 -2.73 -8.53
N LEU A 28 -7.00 -2.72 -9.39
CA LEU A 28 -7.84 -3.89 -9.65
C LEU A 28 -7.02 -5.03 -10.24
N LEU A 29 -6.20 -4.74 -11.25
CA LEU A 29 -5.28 -5.73 -11.82
C LEU A 29 -4.26 -6.22 -10.79
N GLY A 30 -3.78 -5.34 -9.92
CA GLY A 30 -2.91 -5.72 -8.81
C GLY A 30 -3.59 -6.67 -7.82
N PHE A 31 -4.86 -6.42 -7.47
CA PHE A 31 -5.65 -7.31 -6.62
C PHE A 31 -5.91 -8.68 -7.27
N ASP A 32 -6.14 -8.73 -8.59
CA ASP A 32 -6.24 -10.00 -9.32
C ASP A 32 -4.94 -10.81 -9.21
N LEU A 33 -3.79 -10.14 -9.30
CA LEU A 33 -2.50 -10.80 -9.10
C LEU A 33 -2.30 -11.28 -7.66
N VAL A 34 -2.71 -10.49 -6.66
CA VAL A 34 -2.72 -10.89 -5.24
C VAL A 34 -3.56 -12.15 -5.04
N LEU A 35 -4.75 -12.23 -5.64
CA LEU A 35 -5.63 -13.40 -5.56
C LEU A 35 -4.95 -14.64 -6.17
N ALA A 36 -4.29 -14.48 -7.33
CA ALA A 36 -3.56 -15.56 -7.98
C ALA A 36 -2.40 -16.08 -7.10
N VAL A 37 -1.59 -15.18 -6.54
CA VAL A 37 -0.49 -15.54 -5.62
C VAL A 37 -1.03 -16.22 -4.35
N SER A 38 -2.09 -15.67 -3.75
CA SER A 38 -2.71 -16.22 -2.54
C SER A 38 -3.32 -17.60 -2.78
N HIS A 39 -3.92 -17.82 -3.94
CA HIS A 39 -4.44 -19.13 -4.34
C HIS A 39 -3.30 -20.14 -4.54
N GLY A 40 -2.23 -19.76 -5.23
CA GLY A 40 -1.04 -20.59 -5.40
C GLY A 40 -0.41 -21.01 -4.07
N TRP A 41 -0.35 -20.08 -3.12
CA TRP A 41 0.09 -20.37 -1.76
C TRP A 41 -0.84 -21.36 -1.04
N LYS A 42 -2.15 -21.08 -1.01
CA LYS A 42 -3.13 -21.95 -0.35
C LYS A 42 -3.17 -23.37 -0.93
N ALA A 43 -2.93 -23.49 -2.24
CA ALA A 43 -2.89 -24.78 -2.94
C ALA A 43 -1.55 -25.53 -2.81
N GLY A 44 -0.53 -24.93 -2.15
CA GLY A 44 0.78 -25.56 -1.95
C GLY A 44 1.71 -25.50 -3.16
N PHE A 45 1.37 -24.76 -4.21
CA PHE A 45 2.25 -24.53 -5.37
C PHE A 45 3.35 -23.50 -5.09
N TYR A 46 3.20 -22.74 -4.00
CA TYR A 46 4.11 -21.70 -3.58
C TYR A 46 4.17 -21.62 -2.06
N ALA A 47 5.37 -21.43 -1.52
CA ALA A 47 5.59 -21.21 -0.09
C ALA A 47 6.39 -19.91 0.07
N PRO A 48 5.73 -18.76 0.30
CA PRO A 48 6.42 -17.49 0.43
C PRO A 48 7.28 -17.46 1.70
N SER A 49 8.46 -16.86 1.61
CA SER A 49 9.27 -16.47 2.77
C SER A 49 8.55 -15.40 3.61
N ASN A 50 9.03 -15.13 4.83
CA ASN A 50 8.50 -14.06 5.68
C ASN A 50 8.61 -12.69 4.98
N GLU A 51 9.71 -12.41 4.29
CA GLU A 51 9.89 -11.19 3.50
C GLU A 51 8.86 -11.10 2.35
N GLN A 52 8.61 -12.20 1.64
CA GLN A 52 7.63 -12.25 0.55
C GLN A 52 6.20 -12.06 1.07
N ARG A 53 5.88 -12.61 2.24
CA ARG A 53 4.61 -12.34 2.94
C ARG A 53 4.49 -10.87 3.30
N LEU A 54 5.56 -10.28 3.82
CA LEU A 54 5.60 -8.87 4.20
C LEU A 54 5.36 -7.96 3.01
N MET A 55 6.05 -8.18 1.88
CA MET A 55 5.84 -7.46 0.62
C MET A 55 4.38 -7.54 0.15
N LEU A 56 3.81 -8.76 0.14
CA LEU A 56 2.43 -8.99 -0.27
C LEU A 56 1.45 -8.21 0.60
N TRP A 57 1.57 -8.34 1.93
CA TRP A 57 0.65 -7.71 2.87
C TRP A 57 0.79 -6.18 2.91
N ARG A 58 2.00 -5.65 2.79
CA ARG A 58 2.24 -4.21 2.65
C ARG A 58 1.55 -3.65 1.41
N TRP A 59 1.66 -4.36 0.28
CA TRP A 59 0.97 -3.96 -0.94
C TRP A 59 -0.55 -3.99 -0.77
N ILE A 60 -1.11 -5.06 -0.19
CA ILE A 60 -2.55 -5.19 0.05
C ILE A 60 -3.08 -4.03 0.89
N VAL A 61 -2.42 -3.70 2.01
CA VAL A 61 -2.86 -2.62 2.91
C VAL A 61 -2.78 -1.27 2.21
N SER A 62 -1.67 -0.98 1.53
CA SER A 62 -1.47 0.25 0.76
C SER A 62 -2.53 0.41 -0.33
N ALA A 63 -2.71 -0.60 -1.19
CA ALA A 63 -3.70 -0.57 -2.27
C ALA A 63 -5.14 -0.44 -1.74
N SER A 64 -5.46 -1.14 -0.64
CA SER A 64 -6.78 -1.06 -0.01
C SER A 64 -7.07 0.34 0.51
N PHE A 65 -6.08 0.99 1.14
CA PHE A 65 -6.24 2.36 1.64
C PHE A 65 -6.44 3.36 0.51
N VAL A 66 -5.61 3.28 -0.52
CA VAL A 66 -5.71 4.17 -1.70
C VAL A 66 -7.06 3.98 -2.38
N GLN A 67 -7.48 2.74 -2.63
CA GLN A 67 -8.78 2.47 -3.25
C GLN A 67 -9.92 3.03 -2.39
N GLU A 68 -9.87 2.85 -1.07
CA GLU A 68 -10.90 3.38 -0.18
C GLU A 68 -10.91 4.92 -0.14
N GLN A 69 -9.76 5.57 -0.31
CA GLN A 69 -9.69 7.03 -0.47
C GLN A 69 -10.29 7.50 -1.81
N ILE A 70 -10.03 6.77 -2.90
CA ILE A 70 -10.67 7.03 -4.21
C ILE A 70 -12.18 6.93 -4.08
N ASP A 71 -12.68 5.86 -3.46
CA ASP A 71 -14.12 5.60 -3.34
C ASP A 71 -14.83 6.64 -2.46
N ARG A 72 -14.15 7.14 -1.41
CA ARG A 72 -14.74 8.08 -0.44
C ARG A 72 -14.59 9.55 -0.82
N ASN A 73 -13.42 9.93 -1.31
CA ASN A 73 -13.02 11.33 -1.45
C ASN A 73 -12.72 11.72 -2.91
N GLY A 74 -12.67 10.74 -3.82
CA GLY A 74 -12.36 10.93 -5.22
C GLY A 74 -10.86 11.09 -5.48
N THR A 75 -10.56 11.62 -6.67
CA THR A 75 -9.20 11.78 -7.18
C THR A 75 -8.90 13.22 -7.58
N ARG A 76 -7.61 13.52 -7.71
CA ARG A 76 -7.08 14.78 -8.23
C ARG A 76 -6.04 14.52 -9.30
N GLU A 77 -6.05 15.33 -10.35
CA GLU A 77 -4.96 15.40 -11.33
C GLU A 77 -3.80 16.24 -10.77
N VAL A 78 -2.60 15.68 -10.80
CA VAL A 78 -1.36 16.33 -10.34
C VAL A 78 -0.34 16.32 -11.47
N ASP A 79 0.32 17.45 -11.71
CA ASP A 79 1.40 17.54 -12.70
C ASP A 79 2.54 16.58 -12.31
N ASN A 80 2.92 15.70 -13.24
CA ASN A 80 3.94 14.68 -12.99
C ASN A 80 5.37 15.16 -13.31
N GLY A 81 5.55 16.43 -13.67
CA GLY A 81 6.83 17.03 -14.02
C GLY A 81 7.39 16.54 -15.37
N GLN A 82 6.66 15.70 -16.10
CA GLN A 82 7.03 15.15 -17.42
C GLN A 82 6.12 15.67 -18.54
N GLY A 83 5.40 16.77 -18.30
CA GLY A 83 4.47 17.36 -19.25
C GLY A 83 3.11 16.65 -19.34
N GLY A 84 2.75 15.86 -18.32
CA GLY A 84 1.44 15.24 -18.18
C GLY A 84 0.91 15.33 -16.75
N THR A 85 -0.20 14.65 -16.48
CA THR A 85 -0.78 14.55 -15.13
C THR A 85 -0.87 13.09 -14.69
N ASP A 86 -0.73 12.87 -13.38
CA ASP A 86 -1.06 11.64 -12.70
C ASP A 86 -2.37 11.82 -11.91
N THR A 87 -3.24 10.82 -11.95
CA THR A 87 -4.45 10.75 -11.12
C THR A 87 -4.11 10.16 -9.75
N THR A 88 -4.35 10.89 -8.66
CA THR A 88 -4.02 10.48 -7.29
C THR A 88 -5.25 10.55 -6.37
N ALA A 89 -5.29 9.66 -5.36
CA ALA A 89 -6.34 9.61 -4.37
C ALA A 89 -6.25 10.78 -3.40
N ILE A 90 -7.38 11.21 -2.85
CA ILE A 90 -7.44 12.31 -1.87
C ILE A 90 -7.71 11.73 -0.47
N TYR A 91 -6.87 12.07 0.50
CA TYR A 91 -7.16 11.87 1.93
C TYR A 91 -7.67 13.17 2.55
N VAL A 92 -8.67 13.07 3.43
CA VAL A 92 -9.28 14.22 4.13
C VAL A 92 -9.47 13.87 5.60
N ASN A 93 -8.97 14.73 6.50
CA ASN A 93 -9.15 14.56 7.95
C ASN A 93 -10.10 15.58 8.60
N GLY A 94 -10.85 16.29 7.76
CA GLY A 94 -11.83 17.30 8.17
C GLY A 94 -11.30 18.73 8.17
N THR A 95 -9.99 18.94 8.32
CA THR A 95 -9.37 20.28 8.27
C THR A 95 -8.44 20.47 7.07
N ALA A 96 -7.79 19.41 6.63
CA ALA A 96 -6.87 19.42 5.51
C ALA A 96 -7.18 18.28 4.52
N ALA A 97 -6.67 18.44 3.30
CA ALA A 97 -6.71 17.42 2.27
C ALA A 97 -5.31 17.27 1.65
N ILE A 98 -4.85 16.03 1.50
CA ILE A 98 -3.57 15.70 0.86
C ILE A 98 -3.77 14.61 -0.19
N THR A 99 -2.86 14.56 -1.15
CA THR A 99 -2.83 13.49 -2.16
C THR A 99 -2.08 12.28 -1.63
N VAL A 100 -2.60 11.08 -1.88
CA VAL A 100 -2.02 9.81 -1.43
C VAL A 100 -1.64 8.94 -2.62
N TYR A 101 -0.45 8.36 -2.56
CA TYR A 101 0.13 7.52 -3.61
C TYR A 101 0.45 6.13 -3.05
N PRO A 102 0.17 5.02 -3.78
CA PRO A 102 0.47 3.67 -3.29
C PRO A 102 1.93 3.48 -2.85
N LEU A 103 2.89 4.07 -3.59
CA LEU A 103 4.31 4.03 -3.21
C LEU A 103 4.58 4.75 -1.88
N ALA A 104 4.00 5.95 -1.69
CA ALA A 104 4.15 6.70 -0.45
C ALA A 104 3.57 5.92 0.75
N GLU A 105 2.42 5.27 0.56
CA GLU A 105 1.82 4.39 1.55
C GLU A 105 2.73 3.20 1.88
N ARG A 106 3.32 2.54 0.89
CA ARG A 106 4.26 1.43 1.14
C ARG A 106 5.48 1.89 1.93
N LEU A 107 6.01 3.08 1.65
CA LEU A 107 7.16 3.63 2.39
C LEU A 107 6.79 4.03 3.82
N MET A 108 5.63 4.66 4.01
CA MET A 108 5.10 5.01 5.33
C MET A 108 4.91 3.76 6.19
N LEU A 109 4.28 2.71 5.62
CA LEU A 109 4.09 1.42 6.26
C LEU A 109 5.44 0.75 6.63
N ALA A 110 6.41 0.76 5.72
CA ALA A 110 7.74 0.20 5.96
C ALA A 110 8.47 0.94 7.09
N ASN A 111 8.39 2.27 7.14
CA ASN A 111 9.09 3.06 8.14
C ASN A 111 8.41 3.00 9.52
N HIS A 112 7.09 3.15 9.57
CA HIS A 112 6.38 3.37 10.83
C HIS A 112 5.74 2.10 11.40
N VAL A 113 5.41 1.11 10.58
CA VAL A 113 4.87 -0.17 11.07
C VAL A 113 5.98 -1.21 11.13
N GLU A 114 6.68 -1.45 10.02
CA GLU A 114 7.71 -2.47 9.97
C GLU A 114 8.96 -2.06 10.74
N GLY A 115 9.39 -0.79 10.65
CA GLY A 115 10.53 -0.26 11.38
C GLY A 115 10.42 -0.54 12.89
N ILE A 116 9.27 -0.22 13.49
CA ILE A 116 9.00 -0.48 14.92
C ILE A 116 9.05 -1.99 15.21
N ALA A 117 8.46 -2.82 14.35
CA ALA A 117 8.49 -4.27 14.55
C ALA A 117 9.92 -4.85 14.46
N PHE A 118 10.73 -4.38 13.51
CA PHE A 118 12.11 -4.82 13.35
C PHE A 118 13.01 -4.35 14.49
N GLU A 119 12.84 -3.11 14.96
CA GLU A 119 13.58 -2.59 16.12
C GLU A 119 13.31 -3.40 17.38
N GLN A 120 12.06 -3.83 17.59
CA GLN A 120 11.66 -4.54 18.81
C GLN A 120 11.96 -6.04 18.78
N PHE A 121 11.78 -6.68 17.61
CA PHE A 121 11.77 -8.15 17.52
C PHE A 121 12.88 -8.72 16.63
N GLY A 122 13.66 -7.88 15.94
CA GLY A 122 14.64 -8.35 14.95
C GLY A 122 13.98 -8.70 13.61
N SER A 123 14.78 -9.20 12.66
CA SER A 123 14.35 -9.33 11.27
C SER A 123 13.25 -10.39 11.05
N GLU A 124 13.43 -11.60 11.57
CA GLU A 124 12.50 -12.70 11.29
C GLU A 124 11.17 -12.54 12.06
N GLU A 125 11.25 -12.36 13.37
CA GLU A 125 10.08 -12.17 14.23
C GLU A 125 9.39 -10.82 13.97
N GLY A 126 10.17 -9.77 13.63
CA GLY A 126 9.61 -8.47 13.25
C GLY A 126 8.82 -8.54 11.95
N ALA A 127 9.29 -9.30 10.94
CA ALA A 127 8.54 -9.50 9.71
C ALA A 127 7.21 -10.23 9.95
N ASP A 128 7.21 -11.30 10.75
CA ASP A 128 5.97 -12.01 11.07
C ASP A 128 5.03 -11.15 11.93
N MET A 129 5.56 -10.33 12.84
CA MET A 129 4.76 -9.36 13.60
C MET A 129 4.09 -8.32 12.69
N ALA A 130 4.85 -7.71 11.78
CA ALA A 130 4.33 -6.72 10.84
C ALA A 130 3.26 -7.35 9.91
N VAL A 131 3.46 -8.58 9.44
CA VAL A 131 2.45 -9.32 8.68
C VAL A 131 1.16 -9.50 9.48
N ARG A 132 1.24 -9.88 10.77
CA ARG A 132 0.05 -10.01 11.64
C ARG A 132 -0.66 -8.67 11.82
N MET A 133 0.09 -7.57 11.99
CA MET A 133 -0.49 -6.23 12.05
C MET A 133 -1.23 -5.85 10.76
N TYR A 134 -0.66 -6.17 9.59
CA TYR A 134 -1.32 -5.94 8.31
C TYR A 134 -2.56 -6.81 8.11
N MET A 135 -2.54 -8.06 8.55
CA MET A 135 -3.71 -8.92 8.55
C MET A 135 -4.86 -8.34 9.41
N ASP A 136 -4.53 -7.70 10.55
CA ASP A 136 -5.50 -6.98 11.37
C ASP A 136 -6.06 -5.71 10.70
N PHE A 137 -5.34 -5.14 9.74
CA PHE A 137 -5.74 -3.91 9.04
C PHE A 137 -6.74 -4.17 7.92
N VAL A 138 -6.93 -5.42 7.50
CA VAL A 138 -7.87 -5.79 6.44
C VAL A 138 -9.08 -6.56 7.00
N ASN A 139 -10.22 -6.49 6.31
CA ASN A 139 -11.34 -7.37 6.59
C ASN A 139 -11.14 -8.71 5.89
N SER A 140 -11.33 -9.81 6.62
CA SER A 140 -11.26 -11.17 6.06
C SER A 140 -12.42 -11.49 5.10
N GLN A 141 -13.53 -10.75 5.22
CA GLN A 141 -14.70 -10.82 4.35
C GLN A 141 -15.22 -9.39 4.13
N PRO A 142 -14.68 -8.67 3.13
CA PRO A 142 -15.12 -7.30 2.88
C PRO A 142 -16.53 -7.29 2.28
N GLU A 143 -17.45 -6.56 2.89
CA GLU A 143 -18.67 -6.13 2.19
C GLU A 143 -18.26 -5.08 1.15
N SER A 144 -18.66 -5.26 -0.13
CA SER A 144 -18.46 -4.36 -1.27
C SER A 144 -17.64 -3.08 -1.01
N GLY A 145 -16.33 -3.12 -1.27
CA GLY A 145 -15.44 -1.94 -1.18
C GLY A 145 -14.86 -1.64 0.21
N ASN A 146 -15.26 -2.36 1.26
CA ASN A 146 -14.76 -2.18 2.63
C ASN A 146 -13.57 -3.13 2.93
N TRP A 147 -12.46 -2.94 2.21
CA TRP A 147 -11.29 -3.82 2.30
C TRP A 147 -10.50 -3.62 3.59
N LEU A 148 -10.45 -2.39 4.12
CA LEU A 148 -9.82 -2.13 5.41
C LEU A 148 -10.75 -2.43 6.60
N SER A 149 -10.16 -2.93 7.67
CA SER A 149 -10.82 -3.03 8.97
C SER A 149 -10.96 -1.65 9.61
N LYS A 150 -11.79 -1.56 10.66
CA LYS A 150 -11.86 -0.34 11.48
C LYS A 150 -10.48 0.04 12.03
N LYS A 151 -9.71 -0.95 12.49
CA LYS A 151 -8.34 -0.76 13.01
C LYS A 151 -7.38 -0.28 11.93
N GLY A 152 -7.47 -0.83 10.72
CA GLY A 152 -6.66 -0.40 9.58
C GLY A 152 -6.93 1.06 9.21
N ARG A 153 -8.21 1.45 9.10
CA ARG A 153 -8.59 2.86 8.87
C ARG A 153 -8.07 3.80 9.96
N GLU A 154 -8.31 3.47 11.23
CA GLU A 154 -7.88 4.31 12.35
C GLU A 154 -6.35 4.46 12.39
N GLY A 155 -5.61 3.36 12.25
CA GLY A 155 -4.15 3.38 12.24
C GLY A 155 -3.57 4.19 11.10
N LEU A 156 -4.08 4.00 9.88
CA LEU A 156 -3.61 4.74 8.70
C LEU A 156 -3.99 6.22 8.78
N SER A 157 -5.19 6.56 9.26
CA SER A 157 -5.59 7.95 9.49
C SER A 157 -4.68 8.66 10.50
N ILE A 158 -4.28 8.00 11.60
CA ILE A 158 -3.35 8.59 12.57
C ILE A 158 -2.03 8.98 11.89
N LEU A 159 -1.46 8.09 11.07
CA LEU A 159 -0.19 8.33 10.39
C LEU A 159 -0.28 9.52 9.40
N HIS A 160 -1.40 9.65 8.70
CA HIS A 160 -1.65 10.78 7.81
C HIS A 160 -1.90 12.09 8.56
N ASP A 161 -2.63 12.04 9.66
CA ASP A 161 -2.91 13.21 10.49
C ASP A 161 -1.65 13.74 11.16
N GLU A 162 -0.75 12.84 11.56
CA GLU A 162 0.58 13.20 12.06
C GLU A 162 1.44 13.84 10.97
N LEU A 163 1.43 13.30 9.75
CA LEU A 163 2.12 13.92 8.60
C LEU A 163 1.60 15.35 8.33
N ILE A 164 0.28 15.54 8.33
CA ILE A 164 -0.34 16.86 8.13
C ILE A 164 0.12 17.83 9.22
N LYS A 165 0.09 17.42 10.49
CA LYS A 165 0.55 18.25 11.61
C LYS A 165 2.04 18.61 11.50
N ALA A 166 2.88 17.67 11.10
CA ALA A 166 4.30 17.91 10.88
C ALA A 166 4.53 18.99 9.79
N VAL A 167 3.82 18.87 8.66
CA VAL A 167 3.84 19.87 7.59
C VAL A 167 3.35 21.25 8.07
N GLU A 168 2.21 21.30 8.76
CA GLU A 168 1.63 22.55 9.27
C GLU A 168 2.50 23.24 10.32
N SER A 169 3.22 22.47 11.13
CA SER A 169 4.19 23.00 12.10
C SER A 169 5.48 23.52 11.47
N GLY A 170 5.67 23.28 10.16
CA GLY A 170 6.85 23.70 9.42
C GLY A 170 8.08 22.84 9.70
N GLU A 171 7.92 21.62 10.21
CA GLU A 171 9.02 20.69 10.51
C GLU A 171 9.95 20.51 9.30
N PHE A 172 9.36 20.44 8.10
CA PHE A 172 10.08 20.25 6.85
C PHE A 172 10.64 21.55 6.22
N ASN A 173 10.33 22.74 6.75
CA ASN A 173 10.82 24.02 6.21
C ASN A 173 12.35 24.21 6.36
N THR A 174 13.01 23.33 7.11
CA THR A 174 14.46 23.30 7.29
C THR A 174 15.16 22.23 6.46
N MET A 175 14.41 21.37 5.75
CA MET A 175 15.00 20.34 4.91
C MET A 175 15.43 20.93 3.56
N PRO A 176 16.65 20.63 3.07
CA PRO A 176 17.08 21.09 1.77
C PRO A 176 16.15 20.53 0.69
N VAL A 177 15.62 21.41 -0.16
CA VAL A 177 14.88 21.01 -1.37
C VAL A 177 15.91 20.43 -2.34
N ILE A 178 15.85 19.12 -2.57
CA ILE A 178 16.64 18.47 -3.62
C ILE A 178 15.88 18.69 -4.93
N HIS A 179 16.45 19.52 -5.80
CA HIS A 179 16.01 19.71 -7.19
C HIS A 179 16.53 18.60 -8.10
#